data_AF-A0A4U0SB91-F1
#
_entry.id   AF-A0A4U0SB91-F1
#
_cell.length_a   1.000
_cell.length_b   1.000
_cell.length_c   1.000
_cell.angle_alpha   90.00
_cell.angle_beta   90.00
_cell.angle_gamma   90.00
#
_symmetry.space_group_name_H-M   'P 1'
#
loop_
_entity.id
_entity.type
_entity.pdbx_description
1 polymer ?
#
loop_
_entity_poly.entity_id
_entity_poly.type
_entity_poly.pdbx_seq_one_letter_code
_entity_poly.pdbx_strand_id
1 'polypeptide(L)' 'MAEQLIPTVIADDVHIVYTVHGAGTGRGSAVAALSRIVSRKSNPNVRRVHAVRGVSFTAYRGEAVGLIGS' A
#
# COMPACT_ATOMS: atom_id res chain seq x y z
N MET A 1 4.83 -22.56 -35.65
CA MET A 1 5.34 -21.16 -35.57
C MET A 1 5.52 -20.86 -34.10
N ALA A 2 6.72 -20.46 -33.66
CA ALA A 2 6.91 -20.02 -32.29
C ALA A 2 6.12 -18.72 -32.11
N GLU A 3 5.16 -18.72 -31.19
CA GLU A 3 4.39 -17.53 -30.87
C GLU A 3 5.34 -16.50 -30.25
N GLN A 4 5.38 -15.30 -30.83
CA GLN A 4 6.28 -14.26 -30.38
C GLN A 4 5.75 -13.74 -29.03
N LEU A 5 6.45 -14.08 -27.94
CA LEU A 5 6.11 -13.63 -26.60
C LEU A 5 6.32 -12.11 -26.52
N ILE A 6 5.25 -11.35 -26.75
CA ILE A 6 5.25 -9.88 -26.66
C ILE A 6 4.82 -9.51 -25.24
N PRO A 7 5.74 -9.10 -24.34
CA PRO A 7 5.37 -8.67 -23.00
C PRO A 7 4.53 -7.41 -23.11
N THR A 8 3.36 -7.40 -22.46
CA THR A 8 2.40 -6.28 -22.52
C THR A 8 2.27 -5.62 -21.15
N VAL A 9 2.32 -6.41 -20.07
CA VAL A 9 2.32 -5.90 -18.70
C VAL A 9 3.53 -6.47 -17.98
N ILE A 10 4.31 -5.61 -17.35
CA ILE A 10 5.45 -6.00 -16.51
C ILE A 10 5.26 -5.26 -15.18
N ALA A 11 5.04 -6.03 -14.11
CA ALA A 11 5.11 -5.56 -12.74
C ALA A 11 6.41 -6.07 -12.14
N ASP A 12 7.21 -5.18 -11.58
CA ASP A 12 8.47 -5.50 -10.93
C ASP A 12 8.49 -4.89 -9.53
N ASP A 13 8.67 -5.74 -8.52
CA ASP A 13 8.65 -5.44 -7.09
C ASP A 13 7.64 -4.35 -6.66
N VAL A 14 6.37 -4.51 -7.04
CA VAL A 14 5.35 -3.50 -6.78
C VAL A 14 4.92 -3.53 -5.31
N HIS A 15 4.91 -2.36 -4.67
CA HIS A 15 4.39 -2.14 -3.32
C HIS A 15 3.39 -0.98 -3.30
N ILE A 16 2.26 -1.18 -2.63
CA ILE A 16 1.26 -0.12 -2.40
C ILE A 16 1.01 -0.03 -0.90
N VAL A 17 1.33 1.13 -0.33
CA VAL A 17 1.15 1.42 1.09
C VAL A 17 0.19 2.58 1.25
N TYR A 18 -0.97 2.34 1.86
CA TYR A 18 -1.91 3.38 2.22
C TYR A 18 -1.61 3.94 3.60
N THR A 19 -1.78 5.25 3.75
CA THR A 19 -1.84 5.92 5.05
C THR A 19 -3.30 6.20 5.36
N VAL A 20 -3.82 5.50 6.37
CA VAL A 20 -5.21 5.60 6.81
C VAL A 20 -5.28 6.54 8.00
N HIS A 21 -6.06 7.61 7.86
CA HIS A 21 -6.37 8.55 8.92
C HIS A 21 -7.69 8.14 9.59
N GLY A 22 -7.62 7.64 10.83
CA GLY A 22 -8.80 7.37 11.65
C GLY A 22 -9.40 8.65 12.23
N ALA A 23 -10.71 8.65 12.46
CA ALA A 23 -11.38 9.74 13.16
C ALA A 23 -10.88 9.80 14.61
N GLY A 24 -10.19 10.88 14.96
CA GLY A 24 -9.73 11.10 16.32
C GLY A 24 -10.89 11.47 17.23
N THR A 25 -11.21 10.60 18.19
CA THR A 25 -12.14 10.93 19.28
C THR A 25 -11.45 11.83 20.30
N GLY A 26 -11.55 13.14 20.11
CA GLY A 26 -11.20 14.14 21.12
C GLY A 26 -10.44 15.34 20.56
N ARG A 27 -10.84 16.56 20.97
CA ARG A 27 -10.05 17.78 20.79
C ARG A 27 -8.64 17.53 21.32
N GLY A 28 -7.68 17.37 20.42
CA GLY A 28 -6.29 17.16 20.80
C GLY A 28 -5.75 18.41 21.49
N SER A 29 -5.60 18.35 22.82
CA SER A 29 -4.90 19.39 23.57
C SER A 29 -3.48 19.56 23.01
N ALA A 30 -3.01 20.80 22.85
CA ALA A 30 -1.64 21.11 22.42
C ALA A 30 -0.59 20.40 23.30
N VAL A 31 -0.91 20.18 24.58
CA VAL A 31 -0.08 19.42 25.52
C VAL A 31 0.07 17.95 25.11
N ALA A 32 -1.00 17.32 24.59
CA ALA A 32 -0.97 15.95 24.10
C ALA A 32 -0.21 15.82 22.76
N ALA A 33 -0.16 16.89 21.95
CA ALA A 33 0.69 16.94 20.76
C ALA A 33 2.18 17.05 21.14
N LEU A 34 2.54 17.95 22.07
CA LEU A 34 3.91 18.12 22.54
C LEU A 34 4.46 16.85 23.21
N SER A 35 3.67 16.22 24.07
CA SER A 35 4.06 14.95 24.71
C SER A 35 4.35 13.83 23.71
N ARG A 36 3.64 13.78 22.58
CA ARG A 36 3.90 12.81 21.49
C ARG A 36 5.21 13.09 20.75
N ILE A 37 5.54 14.35 20.52
CA ILE A 37 6.81 14.76 19.90
C ILE A 37 7.98 14.35 20.79
N VAL A 38 7.91 14.67 22.09
CA VAL A 38 8.96 14.33 23.06
C VAL A 38 9.11 12.81 23.21
N SER A 39 8.01 12.06 23.25
CA SER A 39 8.04 10.60 23.39
C SER A 39 8.26 9.83 22.08
N ARG A 40 8.41 10.51 20.93
CA ARG A 40 8.49 9.92 19.58
C ARG A 40 7.36 8.92 19.26
N LYS A 41 6.21 9.06 19.91
CA LYS A 41 5.07 8.17 19.70
C LYS A 41 4.31 8.60 18.45
N SER A 42 4.11 7.65 17.53
CA SER A 42 3.28 7.86 16.34
C SER A 42 1.84 8.21 16.75
N ASN A 43 1.17 9.04 15.94
CA ASN A 43 -0.23 9.37 16.15
C ASN A 43 -1.07 8.08 16.06
N PRO A 44 -1.79 7.67 17.12
CA PRO A 44 -2.60 6.44 17.10
C PRO A 44 -3.71 6.48 16.03
N ASN A 45 -4.07 7.68 15.57
CA ASN A 45 -5.05 7.89 14.50
C ASN A 45 -4.47 7.76 13.09
N VAL A 46 -3.19 7.43 12.93
CA VAL A 46 -2.58 7.22 11.61
C VAL A 46 -2.03 5.80 11.54
N ARG A 47 -2.61 4.99 10.64
CA ARG A 47 -2.16 3.62 10.37
C ARG A 47 -1.59 3.52 8.96
N ARG A 48 -0.46 2.82 8.81
CA ARG A 48 0.04 2.42 7.49
C ARG A 48 -0.47 1.01 7.19
N VAL A 49 -1.05 0.83 6.01
CA VAL A 49 -1.58 -0.45 5.53
C VAL A 49 -0.84 -0.82 4.26
N HIS A 50 -0.14 -1.96 4.29
CA HIS A 50 0.48 -2.53 3.10
C HIS A 50 -0.59 -3.26 2.30
N ALA A 51 -1.19 -2.56 1.32
CA ALA A 51 -2.24 -3.11 0.48
C ALA A 51 -1.68 -4.05 -0.59
N VAL A 52 -0.48 -3.78 -1.10
CA VAL A 52 0.27 -4.66 -2.00
C VAL A 52 1.72 -4.69 -1.55
N ARG A 53 2.33 -5.88 -1.55
CA ARG A 53 3.73 -6.05 -1.12
C ARG A 53 4.45 -7.05 -2.04
N GLY A 54 5.47 -6.57 -2.73
CA GLY A 54 6.42 -7.41 -3.48
C GLY A 54 5.81 -8.17 -4.65
N VAL A 55 4.90 -7.55 -5.39
CA VAL A 55 4.26 -8.20 -6.54
C VAL A 55 5.12 -8.04 -7.78
N SER A 56 5.58 -9.15 -8.35
CA SER A 56 6.33 -9.18 -9.61
C SER A 56 5.73 -10.23 -10.56
N PHE A 57 5.37 -9.82 -11.78
CA PHE A 57 4.91 -10.72 -12.83
C PHE A 57 5.01 -10.06 -14.21
N THR A 58 5.04 -10.88 -15.26
CA THR A 58 4.90 -10.43 -16.65
C THR A 58 3.71 -11.12 -17.28
N ALA A 59 2.86 -10.35 -17.95
CA ALA A 59 1.79 -10.87 -18.79
C ALA A 59 2.04 -10.50 -20.26
N TYR A 60 1.76 -11.45 -21.13
CA TYR A 60 2.01 -11.38 -22.56
C TYR A 60 0.73 -11.09 -23.35
N ARG A 61 0.91 -10.67 -24.60
CA ARG A 61 -0.20 -10.37 -25.51
C ARG A 61 -1.15 -11.57 -25.61
N GLY A 62 -2.43 -11.32 -25.38
CA GLY A 62 -3.50 -12.33 -25.49
C GLY A 62 -3.78 -13.09 -24.19
N GLU A 63 -2.98 -12.92 -23.14
CA GLU A 63 -3.24 -13.51 -21.83
C GLU A 63 -4.35 -12.77 -21.08
N ALA A 64 -5.17 -13.53 -20.36
CA ALA A 64 -6.18 -13.01 -19.44
C ALA A 64 -5.70 -13.17 -18.00
N VAL A 65 -5.67 -12.07 -17.24
CA VAL A 65 -5.26 -12.06 -15.84
C VAL A 65 -6.48 -11.85 -14.94
N GLY A 66 -6.81 -12.85 -14.11
CA GLY A 66 -7.86 -12.77 -13.10
C GLY A 66 -7.28 -12.51 -11.71
N LEU A 67 -7.86 -11.55 -10.99
CA LEU A 67 -7.54 -11.30 -9.58
C LEU A 67 -8.63 -11.93 -8.70
N ILE A 68 -8.23 -12.83 -7.81
CA ILE A 68 -9.11 -13.46 -6.82
C ILE A 68 -8.62 -13.13 -5.41
N GLY A 69 -9.56 -12.90 -4.49
CA GLY A 69 -9.27 -12.54 -3.12
C GLY A 69 -10.53 -12.56 -2.27
N SER A 70 -10.36 -12.52 -0.95
CA SER A 70 -11.43 -12.44 0.06
C SER A 70 -11.69 -11.01 0.49
#